data_AF-A0A2E8CX33-F1
#
_entry.id   AF-A0A2E8CX33-F1
#
_cell.length_a   1.000
_cell.length_b   1.000
_cell.length_c   1.000
_cell.angle_alpha   90.00
_cell.angle_beta   90.00
_cell.angle_gamma   90.00
#
_symmetry.space_group_name_H-M   'P 1'
#
loop_
_entity.id
_entity.type
_entity.pdbx_description
1 polymer ?
#
loop_
_entity_poly.entity_id
_entity_poly.type
_entity_poly.pdbx_seq_one_letter_code
_entity_poly.pdbx_strand_id
1 'polypeptide(L)'
;MAQSPELTEETQTAATYMAMVVRNAMEDFHCEHLSDDQMKELNPIIRSAIGTVLHAFTNYQQVDAAKRFMDYNLRMVPKYWEPPGLLEGCVKMWERDG
;
A
#
# COMPACT_ATOMS: atom_id res chain seq x y z
N MET A 1 -9.66 -2.25 28.81
CA MET A 1 -9.14 -2.80 27.55
C MET A 1 -8.63 -1.63 26.75
N ALA A 2 -7.40 -1.64 26.24
CA ALA A 2 -6.95 -0.57 25.36
C ALA A 2 -7.81 -0.58 24.10
N GLN A 3 -8.40 0.56 23.75
CA GLN A 3 -9.18 0.68 22.53
C GLN A 3 -8.25 0.49 21.33
N SER A 4 -8.64 -0.38 20.39
CA SER A 4 -7.89 -0.56 19.16
C SER A 4 -7.86 0.75 18.38
N PRO A 5 -6.73 1.15 17.81
CA PRO A 5 -6.68 2.34 16.98
C PRO A 5 -7.57 2.15 15.74
N GLU A 6 -8.35 3.16 15.42
CA GLU A 6 -9.17 3.22 14.21
C GLU A 6 -8.48 4.07 13.13
N LEU A 7 -8.74 3.74 11.86
CA LEU A 7 -8.24 4.54 10.74
C LEU A 7 -9.10 5.79 10.57
N THR A 8 -8.46 6.95 10.45
CA THR A 8 -9.17 8.18 10.07
C THR A 8 -9.78 8.04 8.68
N GLU A 9 -10.85 8.79 8.38
CA GLU A 9 -11.46 8.81 7.04
C GLU A 9 -10.46 9.17 5.94
N GLU A 10 -9.56 10.11 6.23
CA GLU A 10 -8.45 10.49 5.35
C GLU A 10 -7.53 9.29 5.05
N THR A 11 -7.15 8.54 6.09
CA THR A 11 -6.32 7.34 5.95
C THR A 11 -7.03 6.26 5.13
N GLN A 12 -8.33 6.05 5.37
CA GLN A 12 -9.13 5.09 4.60
C GLN A 12 -9.25 5.48 3.13
N THR A 13 -9.44 6.78 2.85
CA THR A 13 -9.51 7.32 1.49
C THR A 13 -8.18 7.13 0.76
N ALA A 14 -7.07 7.55 1.38
CA ALA A 14 -5.73 7.39 0.82
C ALA A 14 -5.40 5.91 0.58
N ALA A 15 -5.67 5.04 1.56
CA ALA A 15 -5.44 3.60 1.43
C ALA A 15 -6.23 2.98 0.27
N THR A 16 -7.50 3.38 0.10
CA THR A 16 -8.35 2.91 -1.00
C THR A 16 -7.81 3.35 -2.35
N TYR A 17 -7.42 4.61 -2.48
CA TYR A 17 -6.82 5.14 -3.71
C TYR A 17 -5.51 4.42 -4.05
N MET A 18 -4.58 4.32 -3.11
CA MET A 18 -3.30 3.63 -3.30
C MET A 18 -3.49 2.15 -3.64
N ALA A 19 -4.45 1.46 -3.00
CA ALA A 19 -4.77 0.07 -3.31
C ALA A 19 -5.29 -0.10 -4.74
N MET A 20 -6.11 0.83 -5.24
CA MET A 20 -6.58 0.83 -6.62
C MET A 20 -5.40 1.00 -7.60
N VAL A 21 -4.44 1.89 -7.30
CA VAL A 21 -3.22 2.04 -8.10
C VAL A 21 -2.42 0.74 -8.13
N VAL A 22 -2.25 0.06 -7.00
CA VAL A 22 -1.58 -1.25 -6.94
C VAL A 22 -2.32 -2.30 -7.76
N ARG A 23 -3.65 -2.42 -7.60
CA ARG A 23 -4.46 -3.37 -8.40
C ARG A 23 -4.28 -3.13 -9.88
N ASN A 24 -4.31 -1.87 -10.34
CA ASN A 24 -4.13 -1.54 -11.74
C ASN A 24 -2.71 -1.85 -12.24
N ALA A 25 -1.70 -1.59 -11.41
CA ALA A 25 -0.31 -1.95 -11.73
C ALA A 25 -0.09 -3.47 -11.84
N MET A 26 -0.94 -4.25 -11.16
CA MET A 26 -0.92 -5.72 -11.20
C MET A 26 -1.79 -6.29 -12.34
N GLU A 27 -2.43 -5.50 -13.20
CA GLU A 27 -3.48 -6.01 -14.09
C GLU A 27 -2.97 -7.05 -15.09
N ASP A 28 -1.85 -6.80 -15.77
CA ASP A 28 -1.29 -7.76 -16.72
C ASP A 28 -0.92 -9.07 -16.01
N PHE A 29 -0.26 -8.97 -14.85
CA PHE A 29 0.07 -10.13 -14.01
C PHE A 29 -1.20 -10.87 -13.54
N HIS A 30 -2.25 -10.13 -13.16
CA HIS A 30 -3.53 -10.69 -12.76
C HIS A 30 -4.15 -11.46 -13.92
N CYS A 31 -4.28 -10.86 -15.10
CA CYS A 31 -4.85 -11.51 -16.28
C CYS A 31 -4.11 -12.80 -16.67
N GLU A 32 -2.79 -12.84 -16.48
CA GLU A 32 -1.97 -14.00 -16.85
C GLU A 32 -1.91 -15.09 -15.77
N HIS A 33 -2.07 -14.75 -14.49
CA HIS A 33 -1.69 -15.66 -13.39
C HIS A 33 -2.72 -15.82 -12.26
N LEU A 34 -3.70 -14.93 -12.16
CA LEU A 34 -4.66 -14.91 -11.06
C LEU A 34 -6.09 -14.93 -11.63
N SER A 35 -6.99 -15.68 -11.00
CA SER A 35 -8.41 -15.59 -11.33
C SER A 35 -9.04 -14.34 -10.68
N ASP A 36 -10.18 -13.91 -11.21
CA ASP A 36 -10.98 -12.83 -10.61
C ASP A 36 -11.33 -13.10 -9.14
N ASP A 37 -11.61 -14.36 -8.78
CA ASP A 37 -11.89 -14.76 -7.40
C ASP A 37 -10.66 -14.61 -6.49
N GLN A 38 -9.47 -14.98 -6.98
CA GLN A 38 -8.22 -14.76 -6.25
C GLN A 38 -7.93 -13.27 -6.08
N MET A 39 -8.15 -12.48 -7.13
CA MET A 39 -7.94 -11.03 -7.05
C MET A 39 -8.94 -10.37 -6.09
N LYS A 40 -10.19 -10.86 -6.04
CA LYS A 40 -11.21 -10.42 -5.08
C LYS A 40 -10.80 -10.68 -3.63
N GLU A 41 -10.07 -11.76 -3.35
CA GLU A 41 -9.50 -12.03 -2.02
C GLU A 41 -8.28 -11.15 -1.73
N LEU A 42 -7.41 -10.92 -2.72
CA LEU A 42 -6.20 -10.10 -2.56
C LEU A 42 -6.49 -8.61 -2.35
N ASN A 43 -7.53 -8.07 -3.03
CA ASN A 43 -7.86 -6.65 -2.98
C ASN A 43 -8.08 -6.10 -1.55
N PRO A 44 -8.90 -6.73 -0.69
CA PRO A 44 -9.00 -6.35 0.71
C PRO A 44 -7.68 -6.45 1.49
N ILE A 45 -6.87 -7.48 1.25
CA ILE A 45 -5.58 -7.67 1.94
C ILE A 45 -4.63 -6.51 1.63
N ILE A 46 -4.48 -6.17 0.34
CA ILE A 46 -3.66 -5.04 -0.12
C ILE A 46 -4.16 -3.74 0.50
N ARG A 47 -5.47 -3.47 0.44
CA ARG A 47 -6.06 -2.24 0.99
C ARG A 47 -5.85 -2.11 2.50
N SER A 48 -6.06 -3.18 3.25
CA SER A 48 -5.82 -3.19 4.70
C SER A 48 -4.35 -3.06 5.04
N ALA A 49 -3.44 -3.66 4.28
CA ALA A 49 -2.00 -3.53 4.48
C ALA A 49 -1.53 -2.08 4.26
N ILE A 50 -1.99 -1.43 3.18
CA ILE A 50 -1.68 -0.02 2.91
C ILE A 50 -2.25 0.88 4.02
N GLY A 51 -3.51 0.70 4.42
CA GLY A 51 -4.10 1.47 5.51
C GLY A 51 -3.35 1.32 6.84
N THR A 52 -2.88 0.10 7.13
CA THR A 52 -2.05 -0.18 8.31
C THR A 52 -0.71 0.55 8.26
N VAL A 53 -0.02 0.52 7.11
CA VAL A 53 1.24 1.24 6.92
C VAL A 53 1.04 2.75 7.03
N LEU A 54 0.00 3.32 6.43
CA LEU A 54 -0.30 4.74 6.54
C LEU A 54 -0.59 5.15 7.99
N HIS A 55 -1.35 4.36 8.73
CA HIS A 55 -1.58 4.59 10.16
C HIS A 55 -0.28 4.55 10.96
N ALA A 56 0.57 3.54 10.75
CA ALA A 56 1.86 3.47 11.42
C ALA A 56 2.77 4.66 11.03
N PHE A 57 2.81 5.01 9.76
CA PHE A 57 3.66 6.08 9.22
C PHE A 57 3.22 7.48 9.67
N THR A 58 1.94 7.71 9.91
CA THR A 58 1.47 8.99 10.47
C THR A 58 1.71 9.12 11.97
N ASN A 59 1.94 8.00 12.67
CA ASN A 59 2.04 7.97 14.14
C ASN A 59 3.43 7.61 14.68
N TYR A 60 4.39 7.15 13.86
CA TYR A 60 5.67 6.59 14.36
C TYR A 60 6.53 7.56 15.17
N GLN A 61 6.37 8.87 14.99
CA GLN A 61 7.10 9.87 15.77
C GLN A 61 6.54 10.05 17.19
N GLN A 62 5.29 9.68 17.41
CA GLN A 62 4.54 9.94 18.65
C GLN A 62 4.17 8.65 19.39
N VAL A 63 4.07 7.52 18.68
CA VAL A 63 3.59 6.25 19.22
C VAL A 63 4.64 5.16 19.03
N ASP A 64 5.21 4.68 20.14
CA ASP A 64 6.25 3.65 20.13
C ASP A 64 5.83 2.35 19.41
N ALA A 65 4.56 1.97 19.52
CA ALA A 65 4.04 0.78 18.83
C ALA A 65 4.09 0.94 17.31
N ALA A 66 3.73 2.12 16.80
CA ALA A 66 3.82 2.45 15.37
C ALA A 66 5.28 2.45 14.90
N LYS A 67 6.20 3.02 15.70
CA LYS A 67 7.64 2.98 15.42
C LYS A 67 8.18 1.56 15.34
N ARG A 68 7.88 0.71 16.33
CA ARG A 68 8.32 -0.69 16.32
C ARG A 68 7.76 -1.47 15.13
N PHE A 69 6.50 -1.24 14.77
CA PHE A 69 5.89 -1.86 13.59
C PHE A 69 6.63 -1.47 12.30
N MET A 70 6.92 -0.17 12.13
CA MET A 70 7.67 0.33 10.98
C MET A 70 9.10 -0.22 10.94
N ASP A 71 9.84 -0.14 12.06
CA ASP A 71 11.22 -0.63 12.16
C ASP A 71 11.31 -2.14 11.88
N TYR A 72 10.32 -2.93 12.33
CA TYR A 72 10.24 -4.36 12.04
C TYR A 72 10.06 -4.61 10.54
N ASN A 73 9.08 -3.98 9.90
CA ASN A 73 8.80 -4.23 8.48
C ASN A 73 9.91 -3.72 7.56
N LEU A 74 10.57 -2.60 7.90
CA LEU A 74 11.74 -2.12 7.15
C LEU A 74 12.90 -3.12 7.14
N ARG A 75 13.10 -3.87 8.24
CA ARG A 75 14.13 -4.93 8.31
C ARG A 75 13.78 -6.16 7.47
N MET A 76 12.51 -6.34 7.13
CA MET A 76 12.02 -7.45 6.32
C MET A 76 12.13 -7.19 4.82
N VAL A 77 12.45 -5.96 4.40
CA VAL A 77 12.64 -5.62 2.98
C VAL A 77 13.79 -6.44 2.40
N PRO A 78 13.56 -7.32 1.41
CA PRO A 78 14.62 -8.12 0.84
C PRO A 78 15.66 -7.27 0.12
N LYS A 79 16.95 -7.61 0.27
CA LYS A 79 18.06 -6.85 -0.33
C LYS A 79 18.06 -6.81 -1.86
N TYR A 80 17.36 -7.75 -2.50
CA TYR A 80 17.26 -7.82 -3.95
C TYR A 80 16.11 -6.98 -4.52
N TRP A 81 15.30 -6.33 -3.66
CA TRP A 81 14.29 -5.40 -4.14
C TRP A 81 14.97 -4.15 -4.70
N GLU A 82 14.62 -3.82 -5.94
CA GLU A 82 15.05 -2.59 -6.59
C GLU A 82 14.35 -1.38 -5.94
N PRO A 83 14.97 -0.18 -5.97
CA PRO A 83 14.29 1.04 -5.55
C PRO A 83 13.00 1.27 -6.36
N PRO A 84 11.93 1.80 -5.73
CA PRO A 84 10.68 2.05 -6.45
C PRO A 84 10.85 3.17 -7.49
N GLY A 85 10.26 2.98 -8.67
CA GLY A 85 10.12 3.99 -9.73
C GLY A 85 8.66 4.40 -9.95
N LEU A 86 8.44 5.42 -10.78
CA LEU A 86 7.09 5.79 -11.23
C LEU A 86 6.56 4.76 -12.23
N LEU A 87 5.26 4.47 -12.17
CA LEU A 87 4.59 3.62 -13.15
C LEU A 87 4.56 4.31 -14.52
N GLU A 88 4.74 3.54 -15.59
CA GLU A 88 4.80 4.05 -16.97
C GLU A 88 3.58 4.91 -17.33
N GLY A 89 2.38 4.51 -16.91
CA GLY A 89 1.16 5.29 -17.14
C GLY A 89 1.21 6.69 -16.51
N CYS A 90 1.82 6.83 -15.33
CA CYS A 90 2.01 8.13 -14.69
C CYS A 90 3.04 8.97 -15.46
N VAL A 91 4.16 8.37 -15.89
CA VAL A 91 5.19 9.05 -16.69
C VAL A 91 4.61 9.60 -17.99
N LYS A 92 3.87 8.78 -18.75
CA LYS A 92 3.24 9.18 -20.01
C LYS A 92 2.23 10.32 -19.84
N MET A 93 1.45 10.30 -18.76
CA MET A 93 0.52 11.39 -18.45
C MET A 93 1.28 12.69 -18.14
N TRP A 94 2.37 12.59 -17.37
CA TRP A 94 3.20 13.73 -17.02
C TRP A 94 3.87 14.35 -18.24
N GLU A 95 4.43 13.55 -19.14
CA GLU A 95 5.08 14.05 -20.37
C GLU A 95 4.10 14.73 -21.33
N ARG A 96 2.83 14.34 -21.31
CA ARG A 96 1.78 14.92 -22.17
C ARG A 96 1.29 16.26 -21.64
N ASP A 97 1.12 16.37 -20.32
CA ASP A 97 0.36 17.47 -19.69
C ASP A 97 1.22 18.39 -18.79
N GLY A 98 2.49 18.05 -18.57
CA GLY A 98 3.42 18.74 -17.67
C GLY A 98 4.28 19.83 -18.31
#